data_AF-A0A257W6M9-F1
#
_entry.id   AF-A0A257W6M9-F1
#
_cell.length_a   1.000
_cell.length_b   1.000
_cell.length_c   1.000
_cell.angle_alpha   90.00
_cell.angle_beta   90.00
_cell.angle_gamma   90.00
#
_symmetry.space_group_name_H-M   'P 1'
#
loop_
_entity.id
_entity.type
_entity.pdbx_description
1 polymer ?
#
loop_
_entity_poly.entity_id
_entity_poly.type
_entity_poly.pdbx_seq_one_letter_code
_entity_poly.pdbx_strand_id
1 'polypeptide(L)' 'MRLLTILLTFTSLQAAAHSYGQVSLSVKDEPLEKVLVALKKQSGYEFFYNENMMRNAQPVTLTVKGQSLEQVLELCFNN' A
#
# COMPACT_ATOMS: atom_id res chain seq x y z
N MET A 1 -22.77 -21.06 -25.11
CA MET A 1 -21.51 -20.29 -25.23
C MET A 1 -21.64 -18.81 -24.86
N ARG A 2 -22.71 -18.09 -25.25
CA ARG A 2 -22.88 -16.64 -24.93
C ARG A 2 -23.06 -16.31 -23.44
N LEU A 3 -23.72 -17.18 -22.65
CA LEU A 3 -23.95 -16.92 -21.22
C LEU A 3 -22.66 -17.04 -20.38
N LEU A 4 -21.80 -18.01 -20.69
CA LEU A 4 -20.53 -18.23 -20.00
C LEU A 4 -19.58 -17.04 -20.18
N THR A 5 -19.52 -16.47 -21.39
CA THR A 5 -18.72 -15.27 -21.64
C THR A 5 -19.20 -14.05 -20.86
N ILE A 6 -20.52 -13.90 -20.66
CA ILE A 6 -21.10 -12.79 -19.88
C ILE A 6 -20.82 -12.97 -18.38
N LEU A 7 -20.90 -14.21 -17.87
CA LEU A 7 -20.63 -14.49 -16.46
C LEU A 7 -19.15 -14.28 -16.13
N LEU A 8 -18.25 -14.72 -17.02
CA LEU A 8 -16.80 -14.60 -16.82
C LEU A 8 -16.35 -13.13 -16.79
N THR A 9 -16.88 -12.28 -17.69
CA THR A 9 -16.56 -10.85 -17.72
C THR A 9 -17.12 -10.10 -16.50
N PHE A 10 -18.28 -10.51 -15.98
CA PHE A 10 -18.85 -9.91 -14.77
C PHE A 10 -18.02 -10.24 -13.52
N THR A 11 -17.48 -11.46 -13.42
CA THR A 11 -16.65 -11.87 -12.28
C THR A 11 -15.25 -11.26 -12.30
N SER A 12 -14.63 -11.10 -13.48
CA SER A 12 -13.29 -10.49 -13.58
C SER A 12 -13.32 -8.99 -13.30
N LEU A 13 -14.41 -8.29 -13.61
CA LEU A 13 -14.56 -6.87 -13.34
C LEU A 13 -14.67 -6.54 -11.83
N GLN A 14 -15.25 -7.46 -11.04
CA GLN A 14 -15.34 -7.32 -9.59
C GLN A 14 -13.97 -7.42 -8.90
N ALA A 15 -13.03 -8.18 -9.46
CA ALA A 15 -11.66 -8.33 -8.92
C ALA A 15 -10.83 -7.04 -9.07
N ALA A 16 -11.13 -6.21 -10.08
CA ALA A 16 -10.41 -4.96 -10.32
C ALA A 16 -10.68 -3.89 -9.24
N ALA A 17 -11.87 -3.88 -8.63
CA ALA A 17 -12.22 -2.93 -7.58
C ALA A 17 -11.54 -3.22 -6.24
N HIS A 18 -11.19 -4.48 -5.95
CA HIS A 18 -10.58 -4.88 -4.68
C HIS A 18 -9.06 -4.61 -4.61
N SER A 19 -8.42 -4.45 -5.77
CA SER A 19 -6.96 -4.24 -5.85
C SER A 19 -6.53 -2.78 -5.71
N TYR A 20 -7.44 -1.81 -5.84
CA TYR A 20 -7.10 -0.39 -5.70
C TYR A 20 -6.98 -0.05 -4.22
N GLY A 21 -5.74 -0.07 -3.70
CA GLY A 21 -5.41 0.42 -2.36
C GLY A 21 -5.00 -0.64 -1.35
N GLN A 22 -4.99 -1.93 -1.71
CA GLN A 22 -4.43 -2.99 -0.86
C GLN A 22 -2.90 -3.05 -0.99
N VAL A 23 -2.22 -2.87 0.14
CA VAL A 23 -0.76 -2.86 0.26
C VAL A 23 -0.33 -4.05 1.13
N SER A 24 0.74 -4.71 0.71
CA SER A 24 1.38 -5.77 1.49
C SER A 24 2.86 -5.44 1.62
N LEU A 25 3.26 -5.04 2.83
CA LEU A 25 4.60 -4.57 3.12
C LEU A 25 5.11 -5.21 4.41
N SER A 26 6.35 -5.69 4.37
CA SER A 26 7.05 -6.23 5.52
C SER A 26 8.39 -5.54 5.61
N VAL A 27 8.53 -4.64 6.59
CA VAL A 27 9.75 -3.87 6.84
C VAL A 27 10.13 -4.01 8.31
N LYS A 28 11.43 -4.04 8.57
CA LYS A 28 11.98 -4.18 9.91
C LYS A 28 13.13 -3.20 10.05
N ASP A 29 13.01 -2.30 11.02
CA ASP A 29 14.02 -1.29 11.34
C ASP A 29 14.45 -0.48 10.10
N GLU A 30 13.47 -0.16 9.24
CA GLU A 30 13.72 0.52 7.97
C GLU A 30 13.40 2.01 8.11
N PRO A 31 14.21 2.92 7.56
CA PRO A 31 13.92 4.35 7.57
C PRO A 31 12.56 4.64 6.91
N LEU A 32 11.78 5.54 7.52
CA LEU A 32 10.46 5.93 7.03
C LEU A 32 10.47 6.37 5.56
N GLU A 33 11.54 7.02 5.12
CA GLU A 33 11.74 7.39 3.70
C GLU A 33 11.69 6.17 2.76
N LYS A 34 12.42 5.10 3.09
CA LYS A 34 12.43 3.87 2.27
C LYS A 34 11.07 3.19 2.28
N VAL A 35 10.38 3.22 3.43
CA VAL A 35 9.02 2.69 3.58
C VAL A 35 8.06 3.45 2.65
N LEU A 36 8.10 4.78 2.63
CA LEU A 36 7.27 5.61 1.75
C LEU A 36 7.58 5.39 0.26
N VAL A 37 8.85 5.21 -0.11
CA VAL A 37 9.24 4.88 -1.50
C VAL A 37 8.68 3.51 -1.91
N ALA A 38 8.73 2.52 -1.01
CA ALA A 38 8.14 1.19 -1.26
C ALA A 38 6.62 1.27 -1.39
N LEU A 39 5.97 2.07 -0.53
CA LEU A 39 4.53 2.33 -0.61
C LEU A 39 4.17 3.00 -1.94
N LYS A 40 4.92 4.02 -2.37
CA LYS A 40 4.70 4.71 -3.66
C LYS A 40 4.74 3.73 -4.82
N LYS A 41 5.69 2.79 -4.80
CA LYS A 41 5.84 1.77 -5.84
C LYS A 41 4.65 0.79 -5.89
N GLN A 42 4.07 0.42 -4.75
CA GLN A 42 2.92 -0.49 -4.71
C GLN A 42 1.57 0.21 -4.93
N SER A 43 1.40 1.41 -4.37
CA SER A 43 0.13 2.12 -4.35
C SER A 43 -0.06 3.05 -5.54
N GLY A 44 1.03 3.47 -6.20
CA GLY A 44 0.99 4.45 -7.29
C GLY A 44 0.77 5.90 -6.83
N TYR A 45 0.78 6.17 -5.52
CA TYR A 45 0.65 7.52 -4.96
C TYR A 45 1.99 8.25 -4.86
N GLU A 46 1.96 9.56 -5.02
CA GLU A 46 3.10 10.45 -4.77
C GLU A 46 3.04 10.92 -3.30
N PHE A 47 4.10 10.70 -2.53
CA PHE A 47 4.20 11.18 -1.14
C PHE A 47 5.03 12.45 -1.09
N PHE A 48 4.48 13.49 -0.43
CA PHE A 48 5.20 14.73 -0.14
C PHE A 48 5.66 14.73 1.32
N TYR A 49 6.96 14.93 1.53
CA TYR A 49 7.56 14.96 2.87
C TYR A 49 8.77 15.89 2.91
N ASN A 50 9.11 16.37 4.11
CA ASN A 50 10.32 17.16 4.34
C ASN A 50 11.49 16.24 4.69
N GLU A 51 12.61 16.34 3.98
CA GLU A 51 13.81 15.54 4.27
C GLU A 51 14.30 15.70 5.71
N ASN A 52 14.17 16.90 6.29
CA ASN A 52 14.58 17.13 7.68
C ASN A 52 13.71 16.35 8.68
N MET A 53 12.43 16.12 8.35
CA MET A 53 11.55 15.29 9.18
C MET A 53 11.90 13.81 9.02
N MET A 54 12.22 13.37 7.79
CA MET A 54 12.61 11.98 7.54
C MET A 54 13.93 11.60 8.21
N ARG A 55 14.90 12.52 8.26
CA ARG A 55 16.19 12.28 8.95
C ARG A 55 16.05 12.09 10.46
N ASN A 56 15.04 12.69 11.08
CA ASN A 56 14.78 12.58 12.51
C ASN A 56 13.69 11.53 12.84
N ALA A 57 13.08 10.92 11.82
CA ALA A 57 12.03 9.93 12.01
C ALA A 57 12.63 8.62 12.55
N GLN A 58 11.92 7.98 13.48
CA GLN A 58 12.33 6.68 13.97
C GLN A 58 12.15 5.61 12.88
N PRO A 59 13.03 4.59 12.83
CA PRO A 59 12.86 3.47 11.94
C PRO A 59 11.53 2.75 12.19
N VAL A 60 10.88 2.30 11.13
CA VAL A 60 9.57 1.65 11.22
C VAL A 60 9.73 0.15 11.06
N THR A 61 9.07 -0.59 11.95
CA THR A 61 8.92 -2.04 11.85
C THR A 61 7.44 -2.37 11.74
N LEU A 62 6.99 -2.83 10.57
CA LEU A 62 5.59 -3.21 10.35
C LEU A 62 5.50 -4.40 9.40
N THR A 63 4.52 -5.26 9.62
CA THR A 63 4.17 -6.35 8.71
C THR A 63 2.69 -6.34 8.45
N VAL A 64 2.30 -5.94 7.24
CA VAL A 64 0.91 -5.82 6.80
C VAL A 64 0.69 -6.64 5.52
N LYS A 65 -0.48 -7.26 5.41
CA LYS A 65 -0.89 -8.02 4.22
C LYS A 65 -2.32 -7.65 3.86
N GLY A 66 -2.51 -7.11 2.65
CA GLY A 66 -3.83 -6.74 2.12
C GLY A 66 -4.54 -5.63 2.90
N GLN A 67 -3.81 -4.73 3.56
CA GLN A 67 -4.39 -3.57 4.26
C GLN A 67 -4.51 -2.36 3.36
N SER A 68 -5.41 -1.44 3.68
CA SER A 68 -5.52 -0.20 2.92
C SER A 68 -4.29 0.68 3.12
N LEU A 69 -3.89 1.44 2.09
CA LEU A 69 -2.76 2.37 2.19
C LEU A 69 -2.89 3.30 3.41
N GLU A 70 -4.09 3.79 3.69
CA GLU A 70 -4.38 4.67 4.82
C GLU A 70 -4.09 4.01 6.17
N GLN A 71 -4.53 2.76 6.37
CA GLN A 71 -4.22 1.99 7.57
C GLN A 71 -2.71 1.75 7.73
N VAL A 72 -2.03 1.44 6.62
CA VAL A 72 -0.57 1.23 6.66
C VAL A 72 0.15 2.51 7.03
N LEU A 73 -0.28 3.67 6.51
CA LEU A 73 0.28 4.98 6.85
C LEU A 73 0.04 5.33 8.31
N GLU A 74 -1.18 5.12 8.82
CA GLU A 74 -1.51 5.35 10.23
C GLU A 74 -0.61 4.51 11.15
N LEU A 75 -0.37 3.23 10.81
CA LEU A 75 0.58 2.38 11.53
C LEU A 75 2.03 2.87 11.43
N CYS A 76 2.44 3.47 10.31
CA CYS A 76 3.78 4.04 10.16
C CYS A 76 3.99 5.26 11.06
N PHE A 77 2.97 6.11 11.20
CA PHE A 77 3.06 7.40 11.89
C PHE A 77 2.67 7.36 13.37
N ASN A 78 2.01 6.28 13.84
CA ASN A 78 1.55 6.15 15.23
C ASN A 78 2.59 5.49 16.17
N ASN A 79 3.89 5.58 15.85
CA ASN A 79 4.99 5.15 16.73
C ASN A 79 5.57 6.33 17.52
#